data_AF-A0A6N7IHT5-F1
#
_entry.id   AF-A0A6N7IHT5-F1
#
_cell.length_a   1.000
_cell.length_b   1.000
_cell.length_c   1.000
_cell.angle_alpha   90.00
_cell.angle_beta   90.00
_cell.angle_gamma   90.00
#
_symmetry.space_group_name_H-M   'P 1'
#
loop_
_entity.id
_entity.type
_entity.pdbx_description
1 polymer ?
#
loop_
_entity_poly.entity_id
_entity_poly.type
_entity_poly.pdbx_seq_one_letter_code
_entity_poly.pdbx_strand_id
1 'polypeptide(L)' 'MTTDLLGRELDATETEILQTYRRLKDLVGREDLPPCVAANLKHALAYCWNAVNDLGLEYEHLLDSGV' A
#
# COMPACT_ATOMS: atom_id res chain seq x y z
N MET A 1 15.50 -9.71 -5.66
CA MET A 1 14.19 -10.37 -5.86
C MET A 1 13.31 -9.98 -4.69
N THR A 2 12.09 -9.54 -4.98
CA THR A 2 11.09 -9.27 -3.94
C THR A 2 10.33 -10.57 -3.71
N THR A 3 10.19 -10.97 -2.46
CA THR A 3 9.42 -12.15 -2.07
C THR A 3 8.20 -11.74 -1.26
N ASP A 4 7.15 -12.57 -1.29
CA ASP A 4 6.03 -12.49 -0.37
C ASP A 4 6.48 -12.79 1.08
N LEU A 5 5.54 -12.70 2.02
CA LEU A 5 5.77 -13.01 3.44
C LEU A 5 6.07 -14.49 3.71
N LEU A 6 5.88 -15.37 2.72
CA LEU A 6 6.16 -16.81 2.78
C LEU A 6 7.46 -17.19 2.05
N GLY A 7 8.20 -16.21 1.53
CA GLY A 7 9.48 -16.40 0.83
C GLY A 7 9.34 -16.84 -0.63
N ARG A 8 8.16 -16.71 -1.23
CA ARG A 8 7.91 -17.01 -2.66
C ARG A 8 8.21 -15.77 -3.50
N GLU A 9 8.70 -15.98 -4.71
CA GLU A 9 8.89 -14.87 -5.65
C GLU A 9 7.54 -14.29 -6.08
N LEU A 10 7.48 -12.96 -6.12
CA LEU A 10 6.30 -12.28 -6.61
C LEU A 10 6.18 -12.42 -8.13
N ASP A 11 4.96 -12.67 -8.59
CA ASP A 11 4.65 -12.56 -10.02
C ASP A 11 4.55 -11.10 -10.49
N ALA A 12 4.31 -10.90 -11.78
CA ALA A 12 4.22 -9.58 -12.37
C ALA A 12 3.04 -8.75 -11.82
N THR A 13 1.91 -9.41 -11.53
CA THR A 13 0.69 -8.79 -11.01
C THR A 13 0.88 -8.38 -9.55
N GLU A 14 1.40 -9.29 -8.73
CA GLU A 14 1.74 -9.05 -7.32
C GLU A 14 2.75 -7.92 -7.19
N THR A 15 3.76 -7.90 -8.06
CA THR A 15 4.73 -6.81 -8.12
C THR A 15 4.07 -5.46 -8.44
N GLU A 16 3.15 -5.40 -9.40
CA GLU A 16 2.46 -4.17 -9.77
C GLU A 16 1.52 -3.66 -8.67
N ILE A 17 0.79 -4.57 -8.01
CA ILE A 17 -0.07 -4.25 -6.86
C ILE A 17 0.78 -3.67 -5.72
N LEU A 18 1.88 -4.35 -5.37
CA LEU A 18 2.76 -3.91 -4.29
C LEU A 18 3.40 -2.54 -4.59
N GLN A 19 3.79 -2.30 -5.84
CA GLN A 19 4.32 -0.99 -6.25
C GLN A 19 3.27 0.12 -6.18
N THR A 20 2.03 -0.17 -6.58
CA THR A 20 0.92 0.79 -6.50
C THR A 20 0.63 1.17 -5.05
N TYR A 21 0.58 0.18 -4.17
CA TYR A 21 0.43 0.38 -2.74
C TYR A 21 1.52 1.28 -2.15
N ARG A 22 2.80 0.97 -2.45
CA ARG A 22 3.93 1.77 -1.96
C ARG A 22 3.88 3.22 -2.45
N ARG A 23 3.52 3.44 -3.72
CA ARG A 23 3.34 4.80 -4.27
C ARG A 23 2.19 5.54 -3.59
N LEU A 24 1.08 4.88 -3.29
CA LEU A 24 -0.04 5.48 -2.55
C LEU A 24 0.39 5.85 -1.13
N LYS A 25 1.14 4.97 -0.45
CA LYS A 25 1.69 5.22 0.88
C LYS A 25 2.61 6.44 0.90
N ASP A 26 3.52 6.53 -0.07
CA ASP A 26 4.40 7.68 -0.24
C ASP A 26 3.61 8.99 -0.47
N LEU A 27 2.54 8.94 -1.26
CA LEU A 27 1.67 10.10 -1.49
C LEU A 27 0.93 10.52 -0.21
N VAL A 28 0.38 9.58 0.54
CA VAL A 28 -0.33 9.84 1.81
C VAL A 28 0.60 10.45 2.86
N GLY A 29 1.89 10.11 2.83
CA GLY A 29 2.91 10.68 3.72
C GLY A 29 3.30 12.13 3.42
N ARG A 30 2.79 12.74 2.34
CA ARG A 30 3.06 14.14 2.02
C ARG A 30 2.25 15.11 2.87
N GLU A 31 2.91 16.12 3.41
CA GLU A 31 2.29 17.16 4.23
C GLU A 31 1.66 18.31 3.42
N ASP A 32 1.93 18.38 2.11
CA ASP A 32 1.54 19.49 1.24
C ASP A 32 0.27 19.22 0.39
N LEU A 33 -0.46 18.17 0.71
CA LEU A 33 -1.70 17.81 0.00
C LEU A 33 -2.90 18.62 0.52
N PRO A 34 -3.82 19.07 -0.36
CA PRO A 34 -5.11 19.58 0.07
C PRO A 34 -5.86 18.54 0.93
N PRO A 35 -6.59 18.93 1.99
CA PRO A 35 -7.23 17.98 2.91
C PRO A 35 -8.16 16.97 2.23
N CYS A 36 -8.91 17.39 1.21
CA CYS A 36 -9.79 16.50 0.45
C CYS A 36 -9.01 15.45 -0.35
N VAL A 37 -7.84 15.80 -0.88
CA VAL A 37 -6.98 14.88 -1.63
C VAL A 37 -6.36 13.87 -0.67
N ALA A 38 -5.82 14.33 0.46
CA ALA A 38 -5.25 13.46 1.48
C ALA A 38 -6.26 12.42 1.99
N ALA A 39 -7.50 12.85 2.30
CA ALA A 39 -8.55 11.93 2.77
C ALA A 39 -8.90 10.84 1.74
N ASN A 40 -9.01 11.20 0.45
CA ASN A 40 -9.33 10.22 -0.59
C ASN A 40 -8.16 9.27 -0.86
N LEU A 41 -6.91 9.75 -0.82
CA LEU A 41 -5.73 8.90 -0.95
C LEU A 41 -5.59 7.93 0.22
N LYS A 42 -5.95 8.33 1.43
CA LYS A 42 -6.02 7.43 2.60
C LYS A 42 -7.04 6.32 2.41
N HIS A 43 -8.23 6.61 1.88
CA HIS A 43 -9.19 5.57 1.53
C HIS A 43 -8.66 4.63 0.45
N ALA A 44 -8.05 5.16 -0.61
CA ALA A 44 -7.44 4.34 -1.66
C ALA A 44 -6.33 3.44 -1.10
N LEU A 45 -5.48 3.97 -0.20
CA LEU A 45 -4.44 3.20 0.49
C LEU A 45 -5.05 2.06 1.33
N ALA A 46 -6.13 2.32 2.08
CA ALA A 46 -6.83 1.31 2.87
C ALA A 46 -7.34 0.14 2.00
N TYR A 47 -8.01 0.45 0.89
CA TYR A 47 -8.53 -0.59 -0.01
C TYR A 47 -7.41 -1.33 -0.74
N CYS A 48 -6.32 -0.66 -1.11
CA CYS A 48 -5.16 -1.30 -1.74
C CYS A 48 -4.42 -2.22 -0.75
N TRP A 49 -4.29 -1.80 0.51
CA TRP A 49 -3.71 -2.61 1.58
C TRP A 49 -4.45 -3.92 1.79
N ASN A 50 -5.79 -3.94 1.70
CA ASN A 50 -6.55 -5.18 1.80
C ASN A 50 -6.07 -6.22 0.78
N ALA A 51 -5.81 -5.81 -0.47
CA ALA A 51 -5.30 -6.72 -1.50
C ALA A 51 -3.86 -7.16 -1.23
N VAL A 52 -2.99 -6.24 -0.81
CA VAL A 52 -1.59 -6.52 -0.43
C VAL A 52 -1.51 -7.52 0.73
N ASN A 53 -2.35 -7.32 1.74
CA ASN A 53 -2.41 -8.17 2.92
C ASN A 53 -3.02 -9.54 2.61
N ASP A 54 -4.08 -9.61 1.81
CA ASP A 54 -4.72 -10.89 1.42
C ASP A 54 -3.80 -11.77 0.56
N LEU A 55 -3.02 -11.14 -0.33
CA LEU A 55 -1.98 -11.80 -1.12
C LEU A 55 -0.70 -12.09 -0.32
N GLY A 56 -0.60 -11.62 0.93
CA GLY A 56 0.57 -11.82 1.78
C GLY A 56 1.84 -11.15 1.25
N LEU A 57 1.72 -10.01 0.57
CA LEU A 57 2.85 -9.33 -0.07
C LEU A 57 3.65 -8.46 0.91
N GLU A 58 2.96 -7.77 1.81
CA GLU A 58 3.56 -6.92 2.84
C GLU A 58 2.59 -6.84 4.04
N TYR A 59 3.12 -6.84 5.26
CA TYR A 59 2.33 -6.69 6.47
C TYR A 59 2.70 -5.39 7.19
N GLU A 60 1.71 -4.55 7.45
CA GLU A 60 1.86 -3.39 8.32
C GLU A 60 0.53 -2.99 8.98
N HIS A 61 0.63 -2.24 10.07
CA HIS A 61 -0.53 -1.60 10.69
C HIS A 61 -0.74 -0.21 10.06
N LEU A 62 -1.77 -0.08 9.24
CA LEU A 62 -2.13 1.19 8.60
C LEU A 62 -2.45 2.34 9.58
N LEU A 63 -2.71 2.03 10.85
CA LEU A 63 -2.87 3.04 11.92
C LEU A 63 -1.66 3.98 12.01
N ASP A 64 -0.46 3.49 11.68
CA ASP A 64 0.76 4.30 11.66
C ASP A 64 0.77 5.34 10.52
N SER A 65 -0.08 5.16 9.50
CA SER A 65 -0.29 6.09 8.38
C SER A 65 -1.53 6.99 8.58
N GLY A 66 -2.17 6.91 9.76
CA GLY A 66 -3.39 7.66 10.07
C GLY A 66 -4.56 7.30 9.15
N VAL A 67 -4.62 6.02 8.77
CA VAL A 67 -5.70 5.36 8.01
C VAL A 67 -6.46 4.43 8.94
#